data_AF-A0A1W9R1T3-F1
#
_entry.id   AF-A0A1W9R1T3-F1
#
_cell.length_a   1.000
_cell.length_b   1.000
_cell.length_c   1.000
_cell.angle_alpha   90.00
_cell.angle_beta   90.00
_cell.angle_gamma   90.00
#
_symmetry.space_group_name_H-M   'P 1'
#
loop_
_entity.id
_entity.type
_entity.pdbx_description
1 polymer ?
#
loop_
_entity_poly.entity_id
_entity_poly.type
_entity_poly.pdbx_seq_one_letter_code
_entity_poly.pdbx_strand_id
1 'polypeptide(L)' 'MEFQLNGQEYIELMKLLKYLGLVDTGTDAKLQIDAGEVMVNGKQELRRRNKLRAGYKVEFNGQTVFIKE' A
#
# COMPACT_ATOMS: atom_id res chain seq x y z
N MET A 1 9.76 6.35 -2.25
CA MET A 1 9.09 7.37 -1.42
C MET A 1 8.85 6.84 -0.01
N GLU A 2 8.57 7.71 0.94
CA GLU A 2 8.29 7.32 2.33
C GLU A 2 6.87 7.78 2.73
N PHE A 3 6.20 6.96 3.54
CA PHE A 3 4.91 7.29 4.14
C PHE A 3 5.04 7.21 5.67
N GLN A 4 4.79 8.33 6.34
CA GLN A 4 4.84 8.43 7.81
C GLN A 4 3.46 8.07 8.40
N LEU A 5 3.44 7.18 9.38
CA LEU A 5 2.20 6.78 10.06
C LEU A 5 1.67 7.88 10.99
N ASN A 6 2.50 8.85 11.39
CA ASN A 6 2.13 10.02 12.18
C ASN A 6 1.40 9.63 13.48
N GLY A 7 1.94 8.64 14.20
CA GLY A 7 1.36 8.14 15.46
C GLY A 7 0.23 7.12 15.29
N GLN A 8 -0.12 6.71 14.06
CA GLN A 8 -0.98 5.56 13.82
C GLN A 8 -0.19 4.25 13.92
N GLU A 9 -0.82 3.18 14.41
CA GLU A 9 -0.15 1.86 14.47
C GLU A 9 0.06 1.26 13.06
N TYR A 10 -0.86 1.53 12.13
CA TYR A 10 -0.82 1.00 10.77
C TYR A 10 -1.67 1.83 9.82
N ILE A 11 -1.44 1.64 8.52
CA ILE A 11 -2.35 2.03 7.45
C ILE A 11 -2.78 0.80 6.65
N GLU A 12 -4.03 0.76 6.19
CA GLU A 12 -4.49 -0.31 5.30
C GLU A 12 -3.96 -0.11 3.88
N LEU A 13 -3.54 -1.20 3.21
CA LEU A 13 -2.97 -1.13 1.86
C LEU A 13 -3.82 -0.32 0.87
N MET A 14 -5.12 -0.59 0.78
CA MET A 14 -6.02 0.14 -0.11
C MET A 14 -6.10 1.64 0.24
N LYS A 15 -6.06 1.99 1.53
CA LYS A 15 -6.04 3.39 1.98
C LYS A 15 -4.73 4.08 1.63
N LEU A 16 -3.61 3.38 1.76
CA LEU A 16 -2.30 3.90 1.37
C LEU A 16 -2.26 4.24 -0.13
N LEU A 17 -2.67 3.31 -0.99
CA LEU A 17 -2.65 3.52 -2.45
C LEU A 17 -3.48 4.75 -2.84
N LYS A 18 -4.67 4.90 -2.26
CA LYS A 18 -5.53 6.05 -2.48
C LYS A 18 -4.94 7.34 -1.90
N TYR A 19 -4.39 7.30 -0.69
CA TYR A 19 -3.82 8.47 -0.02
C TYR A 19 -2.64 9.04 -0.81
N LEU A 20 -1.80 8.17 -1.35
CA LEU A 20 -0.65 8.55 -2.17
C LEU A 20 -1.01 8.91 -3.62
N GLY A 21 -2.30 8.84 -3.99
CA GLY A 21 -2.75 9.11 -5.37
C GLY A 21 -2.21 8.11 -6.38
N LEU A 22 -1.85 6.89 -5.95
CA LEU A 22 -1.35 5.83 -6.85
C LEU A 22 -2.47 5.19 -7.67
N VAL A 23 -3.72 5.42 -7.25
CA VAL A 23 -4.95 4.91 -7.85
C VAL A 23 -6.00 6.01 -7.80
N ASP A 24 -6.81 6.12 -8.84
CA ASP A 24 -7.79 7.21 -8.97
C ASP A 24 -9.01 7.01 -8.08
N THR A 25 -9.40 5.75 -7.84
CA THR A 25 -10.58 5.40 -7.06
C THR A 25 -10.33 4.20 -6.15
N GLY A 26 -11.19 4.03 -5.14
CA GLY A 26 -11.14 2.82 -4.29
C GLY A 26 -11.47 1.53 -5.05
N THR A 27 -12.26 1.62 -6.13
CA THR A 27 -12.57 0.48 -7.01
C THR A 27 -11.34 0.08 -7.81
N ASP A 28 -10.60 1.04 -8.35
CA ASP A 28 -9.34 0.78 -9.05
C ASP A 28 -8.33 0.12 -8.10
N ALA A 29 -8.12 0.68 -6.90
CA ALA A 29 -7.28 0.07 -5.86
C ALA A 29 -7.62 -1.40 -5.60
N LYS A 30 -8.92 -1.72 -5.52
CA LYS A 30 -9.41 -3.09 -5.35
C LYS A 30 -8.98 -3.99 -6.51
N LEU A 31 -9.19 -3.55 -7.75
CA LEU A 31 -8.87 -4.33 -8.94
C LEU A 31 -7.36 -4.61 -9.04
N GLN A 32 -6.52 -3.61 -8.79
CA GLN A 32 -5.06 -3.76 -8.84
C GLN A 32 -4.54 -4.74 -7.77
N ILE A 33 -5.09 -4.65 -6.55
CA ILE A 33 -4.74 -5.57 -5.46
C ILE A 33 -5.22 -7.00 -5.79
N ASP A 34 -6.46 -7.16 -6.29
CA ASP A 34 -7.00 -8.47 -6.66
C ASP A 34 -6.25 -9.10 -7.84
N ALA A 35 -5.76 -8.29 -8.78
CA ALA A 35 -4.96 -8.71 -9.92
C ALA A 35 -3.53 -9.13 -9.53
N GLY A 36 -3.06 -8.74 -8.33
CA GLY A 36 -1.71 -9.07 -7.89
C GLY A 36 -0.63 -8.07 -8.26
N GLU A 37 -1.01 -6.88 -8.70
CA GLU A 37 -0.06 -5.86 -9.17
C GLU A 37 0.70 -5.19 -8.01
N VAL A 38 0.30 -5.47 -6.78
CA VAL A 38 0.87 -4.88 -5.57
C VAL A 38 1.72 -5.89 -4.82
N MET A 39 2.95 -5.50 -4.51
CA MET A 39 3.88 -6.29 -3.70
C MET A 39 4.06 -5.65 -2.33
N VAL A 40 4.05 -6.45 -1.27
CA VAL A 40 4.42 -6.04 0.09
C VAL A 40 5.56 -6.93 0.57
N ASN A 41 6.69 -6.32 0.92
CA ASN A 41 7.93 -6.99 1.32
C ASN A 41 8.38 -8.06 0.32
N GLY A 42 8.29 -7.74 -0.98
CA GLY A 42 8.70 -8.65 -2.06
C GLY A 42 7.74 -9.82 -2.34
N LYS A 43 6.54 -9.81 -1.76
CA LYS A 43 5.49 -10.81 -2.04
C LYS A 43 4.23 -10.15 -2.56
N GLN A 44 3.60 -10.79 -3.54
CA GLN A 44 2.29 -10.39 -4.04
C GLN A 44 1.29 -10.33 -2.89
N GLU A 45 0.59 -9.21 -2.77
CA GLU A 45 -0.38 -8.98 -1.71
C GLU A 45 -1.78 -8.81 -2.31
N LEU A 46 -2.68 -9.71 -1.94
CA LEU A 46 -4.07 -9.73 -2.40
C LEU A 46 -5.04 -9.19 -1.33
N ARG A 47 -4.56 -8.95 -0.10
CA ARG A 47 -5.39 -8.47 1.02
C ARG A 47 -5.46 -6.95 0.99
N ARG A 48 -6.57 -6.42 0.49
CA ARG A 48 -6.86 -4.97 0.41
C ARG A 48 -6.76 -4.24 1.76
N ARG A 49 -7.12 -4.94 2.84
CA ARG A 49 -7.06 -4.44 4.23
C ARG A 49 -5.82 -4.95 4.98
N ASN A 50 -4.75 -5.32 4.29
CA ASN A 50 -3.49 -5.63 4.95
C ASN A 50 -3.03 -4.41 5.76
N LYS A 51 -2.70 -4.63 7.03
CA LYS A 51 -2.26 -3.59 7.97
C LYS A 51 -0.75 -3.39 7.81
N LEU A 52 -0.37 -2.33 7.13
CA LEU A 52 1.02 -1.97 6.87
C LEU A 52 1.57 -1.17 8.06
N ARG A 53 2.65 -1.67 8.65
CA ARG A 53 3.31 -1.06 9.82
C ARG A 53 4.68 -0.51 9.42
N ALA A 54 5.27 0.29 10.30
CA ALA A 54 6.63 0.79 10.11
C ALA A 54 7.61 -0.37 9.75
N GLY A 55 8.49 -0.09 8.80
CA GLY A 55 9.44 -1.07 8.23
C GLY A 55 8.91 -1.85 7.03
N TYR A 56 7.62 -1.73 6.68
CA TYR A 56 7.09 -2.39 5.49
C TYR A 56 7.53 -1.66 4.21
N LYS A 57 7.77 -2.43 3.15
CA LYS A 57 8.01 -1.93 1.79
C LYS A 57 6.84 -2.34 0.90
N VAL A 58 6.20 -1.38 0.25
CA VAL A 58 5.13 -1.59 -0.74
C VAL A 58 5.64 -1.20 -2.11
N GLU A 59 5.39 -2.03 -3.12
CA GLU A 59 5.78 -1.78 -4.51
C GLU A 59 4.56 -1.92 -5.40
N PHE A 60 4.31 -0.92 -6.24
CA PHE A 60 3.16 -0.87 -7.15
C PHE A 60 3.44 0.10 -8.30
N ASN A 61 3.10 -0.27 -9.55
CA ASN A 61 3.29 0.56 -10.75
C ASN A 61 4.70 1.19 -10.88
N GLY A 62 5.74 0.41 -10.58
CA GLY A 62 7.14 0.88 -10.62
C GLY A 62 7.53 1.86 -9.50
N GLN A 63 6.62 2.15 -8.57
CA GLN A 63 6.88 2.96 -7.40
C GLN A 63 7.11 2.10 -6.16
N THR A 64 8.01 2.55 -5.28
CA THR A 64 8.30 1.90 -4.00
C THR A 64 8.01 2.86 -2.85
N VAL A 65 7.21 2.42 -1.89
CA VAL A 65 6.83 3.14 -0.68
C VAL A 65 7.39 2.41 0.54
N PHE A 66 8.14 3.13 1.37
CA PHE A 66 8.58 2.64 2.67
C PHE A 66 7.70 3.21 3.78
N ILE A 67 7.16 2.36 4.64
CA ILE A 67 6.36 2.78 5.78
C ILE A 67 7.29 3.12 6.95
N LYS A 68 7.11 4.31 7.51
CA LYS A 68 7.86 4.87 8.62
C LYS A 68 6.90 5.27 9.75
N GLU A 69 7.42 5.49 10.95
CA GLU A 69 6.63 5.85 12.15
C GLU A 69 6.03 7.26 12.07
#